data_AF-W0QDA2-F1
#
_entry.id   AF-W0QDA2-F1
#
_cell.length_a   1.000
_cell.length_b   1.000
_cell.length_c   1.000
_cell.angle_alpha   90.00
_cell.angle_beta   90.00
_cell.angle_gamma   90.00
#
_symmetry.space_group_name_H-M   'P 1'
#
loop_
_entity.id
_entity.type
_entity.pdbx_description
1 polymer ?
#
loop_
_entity_poly.entity_id
_entity_poly.type
_entity_poly.pdbx_seq_one_letter_code
_entity_poly.pdbx_strand_id
1 'polypeptide(L)'
;MYPNYKLFCEVTEQSEKAKVFQNILNLVWEYLTVKGVKINFDNQLEKLEEIIPNVNEYEFFGVLPAQEACEALSELLHSIIAGSTLEQAIRISQISLGTVASYLEMQQDKELNEQELKNSDDIQDELDVQWQIYRLLNECEKRDLDLIFELKDEIRNSGISNIGLNINQ
;
A
#
# COMPACT_ATOMS: atom_id res chain seq x y z
N MET A 1 -1.01 -2.91 2.24
CA MET A 1 0.26 -3.25 1.56
C MET A 1 1.52 -3.25 2.44
N TYR A 2 1.70 -2.38 3.45
CA TYR A 2 2.92 -2.39 4.30
C TYR A 2 3.33 -3.77 4.87
N PRO A 3 2.41 -4.62 5.36
CA PRO A 3 2.76 -5.95 5.86
C PRO A 3 3.54 -6.81 4.84
N ASN A 4 3.25 -6.67 3.54
CA ASN A 4 3.96 -7.39 2.47
C ASN A 4 5.44 -7.03 2.46
N TYR A 5 5.74 -5.73 2.47
CA TYR A 5 7.10 -5.22 2.47
C TYR A 5 7.84 -5.58 3.76
N LYS A 6 7.15 -5.46 4.91
CA LYS A 6 7.74 -5.80 6.21
C LYS A 6 8.14 -7.28 6.27
N LEU A 7 7.26 -8.20 5.85
CA LEU A 7 7.56 -9.63 5.84
C LEU A 7 8.73 -9.95 4.90
N PHE A 8 8.77 -9.35 3.71
CA PHE A 8 9.90 -9.48 2.79
C PHE A 8 11.22 -9.06 3.45
N CYS A 9 11.24 -7.91 4.14
CA CYS A 9 12.42 -7.45 4.86
C CYS A 9 12.81 -8.36 6.02
N GLU A 10 11.86 -9.00 6.70
CA GLU A 10 12.15 -9.97 7.77
C GLU A 10 12.78 -11.24 7.21
N VAL A 11 12.21 -11.80 6.14
CA VAL A 11 12.71 -13.02 5.48
C VAL A 11 14.10 -12.81 4.85
N THR A 12 14.38 -11.60 4.38
CA THR A 12 15.67 -11.25 3.75
C THR A 12 16.69 -10.63 4.71
N GLU A 13 16.37 -10.58 6.01
CA GLU A 13 17.22 -10.00 7.06
C GLU A 13 17.56 -8.50 6.85
N GLN A 14 16.65 -7.75 6.23
CA GLN A 14 16.76 -6.32 5.89
C GLN A 14 15.83 -5.44 6.73
N SER A 15 15.66 -5.72 8.03
CA SER A 15 14.71 -5.01 8.90
C SER A 15 14.89 -3.48 8.96
N GLU A 16 16.10 -2.97 8.71
CA GLU A 16 16.33 -1.51 8.63
C GLU A 16 15.59 -0.87 7.44
N LYS A 17 15.44 -1.57 6.31
CA LYS A 17 14.68 -1.07 5.15
C LYS A 17 13.18 -0.96 5.47
N ALA A 18 12.62 -1.92 6.22
CA ALA A 18 11.24 -1.86 6.68
C ALA A 18 10.97 -0.62 7.56
N LYS A 19 11.96 -0.19 8.37
CA LYS A 19 11.87 1.05 9.16
C LYS A 19 11.86 2.28 8.27
N VAL A 20 12.66 2.31 7.21
CA VAL A 20 12.67 3.42 6.24
C VAL A 20 11.28 3.58 5.62
N PHE A 21 10.71 2.49 5.08
CA PHE A 21 9.35 2.50 4.54
C PHE A 21 8.33 3.01 5.57
N GLN A 22 8.35 2.46 6.79
CA GLN A 22 7.41 2.82 7.85
C GLN A 22 7.53 4.30 8.24
N ASN A 23 8.75 4.83 8.29
CA ASN A 23 9.00 6.24 8.59
C ASN A 23 8.42 7.15 7.51
N ILE A 24 8.60 6.81 6.24
CA ILE A 24 8.02 7.58 5.12
C ILE A 24 6.50 7.58 5.21
N LEU A 25 5.89 6.41 5.44
CA LEU A 25 4.43 6.32 5.61
C LEU A 25 3.93 7.13 6.82
N ASN A 26 4.68 7.13 7.94
CA ASN A 26 4.36 7.97 9.11
C ASN A 26 4.40 9.46 8.78
N LEU A 27 5.38 9.91 7.99
CA LEU A 27 5.50 11.29 7.53
C LEU A 27 4.31 11.69 6.64
N VAL A 28 3.81 10.79 5.78
CA VAL A 28 2.59 11.04 5.01
C VAL A 28 1.39 11.23 5.93
N TRP A 29 1.22 10.37 6.95
CA TRP A 29 0.15 10.56 7.94
C TRP A 29 0.29 11.87 8.71
N GLU A 30 1.51 12.27 9.06
CA GLU A 30 1.77 13.56 9.72
C GLU A 30 1.38 14.73 8.81
N TYR A 31 1.74 14.69 7.52
CA TYR A 31 1.31 15.67 6.52
C TYR A 31 -0.22 15.79 6.40
N LEU A 32 -0.92 14.66 6.47
CA LEU A 32 -2.38 14.61 6.41
C LEU A 32 -3.08 15.03 7.71
N THR A 33 -2.39 15.16 8.83
CA THR A 33 -3.03 15.41 10.14
C THR A 33 -2.52 16.65 10.86
N VAL A 34 -1.26 17.03 10.67
CA VAL A 34 -0.62 18.15 11.37
C VAL A 34 -0.62 19.39 10.48
N LYS A 35 -1.31 20.44 10.94
CA LYS A 35 -1.41 21.70 10.20
C LYS A 35 -0.05 22.41 10.14
N GLY A 36 0.39 22.72 8.92
CA GLY A 36 1.58 23.55 8.67
C GLY A 36 2.91 22.81 8.76
N VAL A 37 2.89 21.47 8.88
CA VAL A 37 4.11 20.67 8.79
C VAL A 37 4.75 20.82 7.41
N LYS A 38 6.08 20.94 7.38
CA LYS A 38 6.87 21.00 6.15
C LYS A 38 7.75 19.77 6.11
N ILE A 39 7.50 18.89 5.13
CA ILE A 39 8.23 17.66 4.93
C ILE A 39 8.86 17.74 3.54
N ASN A 40 10.15 17.40 3.45
CA ASN A 40 10.83 17.27 2.16
C ASN A 40 10.53 15.88 1.60
N PHE A 41 9.50 15.81 0.75
CA PHE A 41 9.06 14.56 0.13
C PHE A 41 9.95 14.13 -1.04
N ASP A 42 10.63 15.05 -1.73
CA ASP A 42 11.66 14.69 -2.73
C ASP A 42 12.76 13.83 -2.09
N ASN A 43 13.27 14.26 -0.93
CA ASN A 43 14.25 13.48 -0.17
C ASN A 43 13.67 12.18 0.41
N GLN A 44 12.35 12.09 0.67
CA GLN A 44 11.76 10.81 1.10
C GLN A 44 11.62 9.84 -0.07
N LEU A 45 11.34 10.36 -1.27
CA LEU A 45 11.28 9.58 -2.49
C LEU A 45 12.64 8.97 -2.83
N GLU A 46 13.73 9.76 -2.76
CA GLU A 46 15.10 9.24 -2.95
C GLU A 46 15.42 8.08 -1.99
N LYS A 47 15.04 8.21 -0.71
CA LYS A 47 15.21 7.13 0.28
C LYS A 47 14.34 5.91 0.00
N LEU A 48 13.15 6.11 -0.57
CA LEU A 48 12.28 5.01 -0.95
C LEU A 48 12.90 4.22 -2.10
N GLU A 49 13.45 4.90 -3.10
CA GLU A 49 14.11 4.28 -4.26
C GLU A 49 15.26 3.35 -3.85
N GLU A 50 16.06 3.72 -2.84
CA GLU A 50 17.15 2.91 -2.32
C GLU A 50 16.70 1.57 -1.69
N ILE A 51 15.43 1.47 -1.27
CA ILE A 51 14.90 0.30 -0.58
C ILE A 51 13.98 -0.56 -1.44
N ILE A 52 13.70 -0.15 -2.68
CA ILE A 52 12.89 -0.94 -3.63
C ILE A 52 13.63 -2.24 -3.96
N PRO A 53 13.03 -3.42 -3.74
CA PRO A 53 13.67 -4.67 -4.08
C PRO A 53 13.64 -4.90 -5.59
N ASN A 54 14.72 -5.46 -6.12
CA ASN A 54 14.78 -5.91 -7.51
C ASN A 54 14.22 -7.34 -7.59
N VAL A 55 13.09 -7.53 -8.26
CA VAL A 55 12.45 -8.85 -8.43
C VAL A 55 13.34 -9.91 -9.06
N ASN A 56 14.37 -9.51 -9.84
CA ASN A 56 15.29 -10.45 -10.47
C ASN A 56 16.35 -11.01 -9.49
N GLU A 57 16.44 -10.47 -8.27
CA GLU A 57 17.42 -10.89 -7.26
C GLU A 57 16.86 -11.93 -6.28
N TYR A 58 15.57 -12.28 -6.38
CA TYR A 58 14.89 -13.17 -5.45
C TYR A 58 14.05 -14.22 -6.19
N GLU A 59 14.04 -15.45 -5.70
CA GLU A 59 13.34 -16.58 -6.33
C GLU A 59 11.96 -16.87 -5.73
N PHE A 60 11.55 -16.15 -4.69
CA PHE A 60 10.28 -16.37 -4.01
C PHE A 60 9.28 -15.26 -4.33
N PHE A 61 7.99 -15.62 -4.39
CA PHE A 61 6.90 -14.71 -4.79
C PHE A 61 6.85 -13.41 -3.98
N GLY A 62 7.16 -13.47 -2.67
CA GLY A 62 7.05 -12.34 -1.75
C GLY A 62 7.85 -11.07 -2.13
N VAL A 63 8.79 -11.14 -3.07
CA VAL A 63 9.44 -9.95 -3.63
C VAL A 63 8.49 -9.07 -4.46
N LEU A 64 7.52 -9.67 -5.17
CA LEU A 64 6.54 -8.95 -5.97
C LEU A 64 5.65 -8.03 -5.13
N PRO A 65 4.90 -8.52 -4.12
CA PRO A 65 4.05 -7.66 -3.30
C PRO A 65 4.85 -6.67 -2.45
N ALA A 66 6.15 -6.92 -2.22
CA ALA A 66 7.06 -5.97 -1.58
C ALA A 66 7.45 -4.82 -2.53
N GLN A 67 7.80 -5.12 -3.79
CA GLN A 67 8.06 -4.11 -4.81
C GLN A 67 6.81 -3.25 -5.07
N GLU A 68 5.65 -3.88 -5.22
CA GLU A 68 4.38 -3.19 -5.46
C GLU A 68 3.97 -2.28 -4.30
N ALA A 69 4.25 -2.69 -3.06
CA ALA A 69 4.06 -1.82 -1.89
C ALA A 69 4.94 -0.56 -1.96
N CYS A 70 6.18 -0.67 -2.45
CA CYS A 70 7.05 0.48 -2.69
C CYS A 70 6.57 1.34 -3.86
N GLU A 71 6.10 0.74 -4.96
CA GLU A 71 5.53 1.46 -6.10
C GLU A 71 4.30 2.29 -5.67
N ALA A 72 3.38 1.69 -4.92
CA ALA A 72 2.21 2.40 -4.41
C ALA A 72 2.57 3.56 -3.48
N LEU A 73 3.59 3.40 -2.63
CA LEU A 73 4.08 4.50 -1.79
C LEU A 73 4.76 5.58 -2.64
N SER A 74 5.48 5.22 -3.70
CA SER A 74 6.08 6.16 -4.65
C SER A 74 5.02 7.01 -5.35
N GLU A 75 3.96 6.39 -5.86
CA GLU A 75 2.81 7.10 -6.46
C GLU A 75 2.16 8.09 -5.49
N LEU A 76 2.03 7.70 -4.21
CA LEU A 76 1.53 8.58 -3.16
C LEU A 76 2.47 9.78 -2.92
N LEU A 77 3.79 9.57 -2.90
CA LEU A 77 4.75 10.67 -2.76
C LEU A 77 4.73 11.60 -3.96
N HIS A 78 4.70 11.07 -5.19
CA HIS A 78 4.56 11.86 -6.41
C HIS A 78 3.28 12.70 -6.38
N SER A 79 2.18 12.14 -5.89
CA SER A 79 0.93 12.88 -5.74
C SER A 79 1.09 14.11 -4.85
N ILE A 80 1.76 13.95 -3.71
CA ILE A 80 1.99 15.06 -2.76
C ILE A 80 2.91 16.12 -3.36
N ILE A 81 3.98 15.70 -4.06
CA ILE A 81 4.96 16.60 -4.68
C ILE A 81 4.32 17.40 -5.83
N ALA A 82 3.59 16.72 -6.71
CA ALA A 82 2.99 17.33 -7.90
C ALA A 82 1.71 18.13 -7.58
N GLY A 83 1.05 17.83 -6.46
CA GLY A 83 -0.26 18.41 -6.12
C GLY A 83 -1.41 17.88 -6.98
N SER A 84 -1.21 16.76 -7.67
CA SER A 84 -2.22 16.03 -8.44
C SER A 84 -2.48 14.69 -7.77
N THR A 85 -3.73 14.33 -7.54
CA THR A 85 -4.09 13.18 -6.68
C THR A 85 -4.92 12.11 -7.36
N LEU A 86 -5.73 12.47 -8.35
CA LEU A 86 -6.71 11.54 -8.93
C LEU A 86 -6.04 10.37 -9.67
N GLU A 87 -5.10 10.67 -10.56
CA GLU A 87 -4.41 9.65 -11.36
C GLU A 87 -3.60 8.69 -10.48
N GLN A 88 -2.86 9.23 -9.52
CA GLN A 88 -2.06 8.46 -8.57
C GLN A 88 -2.95 7.60 -7.66
N ALA A 89 -4.11 8.10 -7.21
CA ALA A 89 -5.05 7.32 -6.42
C ALA A 89 -5.62 6.13 -7.21
N ILE A 90 -5.97 6.34 -8.48
CA ILE A 90 -6.42 5.26 -9.38
C ILE A 90 -5.29 4.23 -9.57
N ARG A 91 -4.05 4.69 -9.77
CA ARG A 91 -2.89 3.82 -9.93
C ARG A 91 -2.65 2.96 -8.68
N ILE A 92 -2.70 3.56 -7.49
CA ILE A 92 -2.55 2.84 -6.21
C ILE A 92 -3.64 1.78 -6.04
N SER A 93 -4.90 2.12 -6.37
CA SER A 93 -6.02 1.17 -6.37
C SER A 93 -5.77 -0.03 -7.28
N GLN A 94 -5.28 0.23 -8.51
CA GLN A 94 -4.93 -0.82 -9.48
C GLN A 94 -3.75 -1.69 -9.04
N ILE A 95 -2.70 -1.09 -8.46
CA ILE A 95 -1.57 -1.84 -7.89
C ILE A 95 -2.08 -2.79 -6.81
N SER A 96 -2.88 -2.29 -5.87
CA SER A 96 -3.39 -3.10 -4.77
C SER A 96 -4.22 -4.30 -5.25
N LEU A 97 -5.10 -4.10 -6.25
CA LEU A 97 -5.88 -5.18 -6.88
C LEU A 97 -4.99 -6.15 -7.69
N GLY A 98 -4.01 -5.61 -8.42
CA GLY A 98 -3.04 -6.40 -9.19
C GLY A 98 -2.26 -7.36 -8.29
N THR A 99 -1.80 -6.88 -7.13
CA THR A 99 -1.14 -7.72 -6.12
C THR A 99 -2.01 -8.90 -5.68
N VAL A 100 -3.30 -8.66 -5.41
CA VAL A 100 -4.24 -9.72 -5.01
C VAL A 100 -4.46 -10.72 -6.14
N ALA A 101 -4.64 -10.24 -7.37
CA ALA A 101 -4.80 -11.10 -8.54
C ALA A 101 -3.57 -11.99 -8.76
N SER A 102 -2.37 -11.41 -8.77
CA SER A 102 -1.13 -12.18 -8.94
C SER A 102 -0.89 -13.18 -7.80
N TYR A 103 -1.31 -12.84 -6.57
CA TYR A 103 -1.24 -13.78 -5.45
C TYR A 103 -2.20 -14.95 -5.63
N LEU A 104 -3.43 -14.71 -6.08
CA LEU A 104 -4.40 -15.77 -6.39
C LEU A 104 -3.92 -16.71 -7.50
N GLU A 105 -3.38 -16.15 -8.57
CA GLU A 105 -2.82 -16.93 -9.68
C GLU A 105 -1.66 -17.80 -9.20
N MET A 106 -0.80 -17.26 -8.34
CA MET A 106 0.29 -18.01 -7.72
C MET A 106 -0.23 -19.13 -6.79
N GLN A 107 -1.25 -18.87 -5.96
CA GLN A 107 -1.84 -19.88 -5.08
C GLN A 107 -2.51 -21.01 -5.85
N GLN A 108 -3.12 -20.70 -7.00
CA GLN A 108 -3.84 -21.68 -7.83
C GLN A 108 -2.99 -22.31 -8.93
N ASP A 109 -1.74 -21.88 -9.09
CA ASP A 109 -0.82 -22.29 -10.15
C ASP A 109 -1.45 -22.20 -11.56
N LYS A 110 -2.23 -21.13 -11.79
CA LYS A 110 -2.87 -20.85 -13.08
C LYS A 110 -3.12 -19.36 -13.28
N GLU A 111 -3.13 -18.93 -14.54
CA GLU A 111 -3.65 -17.62 -14.93
C GLU A 111 -5.18 -17.60 -14.76
N LEU A 112 -5.71 -16.51 -14.22
CA LEU A 112 -7.14 -16.33 -13.98
C LEU A 112 -7.70 -15.33 -14.98
N ASN A 113 -8.81 -15.67 -15.62
CA ASN A 113 -9.48 -14.69 -16.47
C ASN A 113 -10.25 -13.64 -15.63
N GLU A 114 -10.66 -12.55 -16.26
CA GLU A 114 -11.36 -11.44 -15.61
C GLU A 114 -12.63 -11.88 -14.85
N GLN A 115 -13.38 -12.85 -15.36
CA GLN A 115 -14.58 -13.36 -14.68
C GLN A 115 -14.22 -14.19 -13.45
N GLU A 116 -13.17 -15.01 -13.52
CA GLU A 116 -12.71 -15.79 -12.37
C GLU A 116 -12.19 -14.87 -11.27
N LEU A 117 -11.38 -13.87 -11.61
CA LEU A 117 -10.90 -12.86 -10.65
C LEU A 117 -12.06 -12.11 -10.01
N LYS A 118 -13.02 -11.62 -10.80
CA LYS A 118 -14.19 -10.91 -10.26
C LYS A 118 -15.05 -11.76 -9.33
N ASN A 119 -15.04 -13.08 -9.46
CA ASN A 119 -15.83 -13.98 -8.61
C ASN A 119 -15.02 -14.54 -7.43
N SER A 120 -13.76 -14.15 -7.27
CA SER A 120 -12.93 -14.56 -6.13
C SER A 120 -13.26 -13.73 -4.90
N ASP A 121 -13.38 -14.41 -3.75
CA ASP A 121 -13.62 -13.78 -2.45
C ASP A 121 -12.52 -12.74 -2.12
N ASP A 122 -11.24 -13.05 -2.35
CA ASP A 122 -10.13 -12.13 -2.07
C ASP A 122 -10.19 -10.83 -2.90
N ILE A 123 -10.64 -10.91 -4.15
CA ILE A 123 -10.83 -9.72 -5.00
C ILE A 123 -12.04 -8.91 -4.52
N GLN A 124 -13.13 -9.56 -4.12
CA GLN A 124 -14.29 -8.87 -3.57
C GLN A 124 -13.95 -8.18 -2.25
N ASP A 125 -13.20 -8.83 -1.36
CA ASP A 125 -12.75 -8.26 -0.10
C ASP A 125 -11.89 -7.01 -0.32
N GLU A 126 -10.93 -7.04 -1.25
CA GLU A 126 -10.11 -5.88 -1.60
C GLU A 126 -10.95 -4.74 -2.20
N LEU A 127 -11.89 -5.06 -3.09
CA LEU A 127 -12.81 -4.06 -3.67
C LEU A 127 -13.72 -3.43 -2.60
N ASP A 128 -14.22 -4.23 -1.66
CA ASP A 128 -15.08 -3.77 -0.58
C ASP A 128 -14.34 -2.80 0.34
N VAL A 129 -13.09 -3.10 0.72
CA VAL A 129 -12.24 -2.19 1.50
C VAL A 129 -11.98 -0.89 0.74
N GLN A 130 -11.60 -0.97 -0.54
CA GLN A 130 -11.36 0.23 -1.36
C GLN A 130 -12.64 1.07 -1.51
N TRP A 131 -13.78 0.43 -1.72
CA TRP A 131 -15.07 1.10 -1.85
C TRP A 131 -15.51 1.77 -0.55
N GLN A 132 -15.34 1.09 0.60
CA GLN A 132 -15.62 1.65 1.91
C GLN A 132 -14.82 2.93 2.15
N ILE A 133 -13.50 2.89 1.90
CA ILE A 133 -12.63 4.07 2.06
C ILE A 133 -13.08 5.20 1.12
N TYR A 134 -13.28 4.90 -0.16
CA TYR A 134 -13.71 5.89 -1.14
C TYR A 134 -15.03 6.55 -0.73
N ARG A 135 -16.03 5.74 -0.34
CA ARG A 135 -17.35 6.22 0.03
C ARG A 135 -17.28 7.17 1.24
N LEU A 136 -16.59 6.78 2.30
CA LEU A 136 -16.42 7.59 3.51
C LEU A 136 -15.78 8.95 3.18
N LEU A 137 -14.75 8.95 2.34
CA LEU A 137 -14.07 10.18 1.93
C LEU A 137 -14.93 11.03 0.97
N ASN A 138 -15.69 10.42 0.07
CA ASN A 138 -16.54 11.12 -0.89
C ASN A 138 -17.79 11.75 -0.25
N GLU A 139 -18.27 11.20 0.86
CA GLU A 139 -19.36 11.78 1.66
C GLU A 139 -18.91 13.01 2.48
N CYS A 140 -17.60 13.27 2.58
CA CYS A 140 -17.06 14.43 3.30
C CYS A 140 -17.08 15.71 2.46
N GLU A 141 -17.80 16.75 2.92
CA GLU A 141 -17.82 18.06 2.26
C GLU A 141 -16.49 18.84 2.41
N LYS A 142 -15.69 18.50 3.43
CA LYS A 142 -14.41 19.13 3.75
C LYS A 142 -13.46 18.13 4.37
N ARG A 143 -12.18 18.47 4.43
CA ARG A 143 -11.17 17.69 5.15
C ARG A 143 -11.59 17.48 6.60
N ASP A 144 -11.83 16.22 6.95
CA ASP A 144 -12.20 15.77 8.29
C ASP A 144 -11.00 15.04 8.93
N LEU A 145 -10.47 15.59 10.02
CA LEU A 145 -9.32 15.01 10.70
C LEU A 145 -9.70 13.79 11.52
N ASP A 146 -10.89 13.78 12.11
CA ASP A 146 -11.34 12.69 12.97
C ASP A 146 -11.52 11.44 12.12
N LEU A 147 -12.15 11.57 10.94
CA LEU A 147 -12.26 10.48 9.97
C LEU A 147 -10.90 9.94 9.51
N ILE A 148 -9.93 10.83 9.23
CA ILE A 148 -8.58 10.43 8.81
C ILE A 148 -7.89 9.60 9.91
N PHE A 149 -8.05 10.00 11.18
CA PHE A 149 -7.51 9.25 12.31
C PHE A 149 -8.23 7.91 12.50
N GLU A 150 -9.55 7.87 12.41
CA GLU A 150 -10.34 6.65 12.53
C GLU A 150 -9.95 5.62 11.45
N LEU A 151 -9.90 6.04 10.18
CA LEU A 151 -9.48 5.17 9.07
C LEU A 151 -8.04 4.65 9.27
N LYS A 152 -7.13 5.52 9.72
CA LYS A 152 -5.75 5.13 10.01
C LYS A 152 -5.69 4.07 11.11
N ASP A 153 -6.44 4.25 12.19
CA ASP A 153 -6.44 3.35 13.33
C ASP A 153 -7.12 2.02 12.99
N GLU A 154 -8.22 2.03 12.24
CA GLU A 154 -8.89 0.82 11.73
C GLU A 154 -7.92 -0.04 10.91
N ILE A 155 -7.27 0.55 9.91
CA ILE A 155 -6.31 -0.15 9.03
C ILE A 155 -5.09 -0.63 9.80
N ARG A 156 -4.60 0.16 10.77
CA ARG A 156 -3.45 -0.23 11.60
C ARG A 156 -3.77 -1.36 12.56
N ASN A 157 -4.97 -1.34 13.15
CA ASN A 157 -5.40 -2.33 14.13
C ASN A 157 -5.68 -3.68 13.48
N SER A 158 -6.17 -3.71 12.24
CA SER A 158 -6.29 -4.97 11.50
C SER A 158 -4.91 -5.60 11.29
N GLY A 159 -3.91 -4.78 10.90
CA GLY A 159 -2.54 -5.23 10.68
C GLY A 159 -2.41 -6.23 9.53
N ILE A 160 -3.43 -6.34 8.69
CA ILE A 160 -3.54 -7.30 7.59
C ILE A 160 -3.26 -6.59 6.26
N SER A 161 -2.48 -7.20 5.37
CA SER A 161 -2.31 -6.71 4.00
C SER A 161 -3.52 -7.04 3.11
N ASN A 162 -3.55 -6.42 1.93
CA ASN A 162 -4.43 -6.82 0.82
C ASN A 162 -4.34 -8.31 0.44
N ILE A 163 -3.21 -8.98 0.67
CA ILE A 163 -3.05 -10.44 0.45
C ILE A 163 -3.10 -11.27 1.75
N GLY A 164 -3.75 -10.78 2.80
CA GLY A 164 -4.01 -11.54 4.03
C GLY A 164 -2.84 -11.71 5.01
N LEU A 165 -1.64 -11.17 4.73
CA LEU A 165 -0.50 -11.24 5.65
C LEU A 165 -0.70 -10.37 6.90
N ASN A 166 -0.51 -10.96 8.07
CA ASN A 166 -0.63 -10.28 9.36
C ASN A 166 0.74 -10.10 10.03
N ILE A 167 1.06 -8.87 10.43
CA ILE A 167 2.33 -8.50 11.10
C ILE A 167 2.35 -8.67 12.63
N ASN A 168 1.22 -9.09 13.21
CA ASN A 168 1.02 -9.26 14.66
C ASN A 168 0.90 -10.74 15.09
N GLN A 169 1.20 -11.69 14.20
CA GLN A 169 1.28 -13.13 14.54
C GLN A 169 2.64 -13.52 15.11
#